data_AF-A0A7S1BGL6-F1
#
_entry.id   AF-A0A7S1BGL6-F1
#
_cell.length_a   1.000
_cell.length_b   1.000
_cell.length_c   1.000
_cell.angle_alpha   90.00
_cell.angle_beta   90.00
_cell.angle_gamma   90.00
#
_symmetry.space_group_name_H-M   'P 1'
#
loop_
_entity.id
_entity.type
_entity.pdbx_description
1 polymer ?
#
loop_
_entity_poly.entity_id
_entity_poly.type
_entity_poly.pdbx_seq_one_letter_code
_entity_poly.pdbx_strand_id
1 'polypeptide(L)'
;MQVFPIGDLMGLRPQEIEKVFSDGLSLLSTTHDHLCRCKNQRPIWCSKSQDINNNTVVDTSLNVFDDVLLIDDPEARRLLWYAALMKQVEDTPVPAGVKPTKKQNRPNVMKLLTDDLKRPSRDAEGVHIIQKAADQFTKLFQHNGFVNGATVLLNQIRVNRINGEENFKCEMDGKIIDPNTESSKTWLKAMELRLSLAHIVRRTGPLWRAAMALSLCEELDGRGRDIKYPIIDDITSEDNEDMFEGIIAEYDTFAASLLQLGVIGIWNQKAMIDGDRIKKEVLRNIPKGPIFRDIMEFQWEWMVRFPSGSEELLIKALQEKYSAFL
;
A
#
# COMPACT_ATOMS: atom_id res chain seq x y z
N MET A 1 -29.62 -7.27 21.45
CA MET A 1 -28.51 -7.90 22.20
C MET A 1 -27.25 -7.09 21.85
N GLN A 2 -26.80 -6.18 22.72
CA GLN A 2 -25.60 -5.37 22.48
C GLN A 2 -24.37 -6.25 22.76
N VAL A 3 -23.73 -6.76 21.71
CA VAL A 3 -22.59 -7.70 21.82
C VAL A 3 -21.29 -6.99 22.25
N PHE A 4 -21.27 -5.65 22.23
CA PHE A 4 -20.15 -4.87 22.72
C PHE A 4 -20.68 -3.77 23.66
N PRO A 5 -20.33 -3.79 24.97
CA PRO A 5 -20.63 -2.68 25.87
C PRO A 5 -19.66 -1.54 25.55
N ILE A 6 -19.94 -0.84 24.45
CA ILE A 6 -19.19 0.33 24.02
C ILE A 6 -19.80 1.54 24.72
N GLY A 7 -19.82 1.46 26.05
CA GLY A 7 -20.22 2.59 26.88
C GLY A 7 -19.09 3.60 26.81
N ASP A 8 -19.33 4.70 26.11
CA ASP A 8 -18.44 5.86 26.00
C ASP A 8 -17.34 5.74 24.92
N LEU A 9 -17.67 5.26 23.70
CA LEU A 9 -16.76 5.34 22.55
C LEU A 9 -16.39 6.81 22.29
N MET A 10 -15.27 7.25 22.87
CA MET A 10 -14.67 8.56 22.61
C MET A 10 -15.63 9.75 22.82
N GLY A 11 -16.64 9.60 23.68
CA GLY A 11 -17.64 10.63 23.96
C GLY A 11 -18.61 10.92 22.79
N LEU A 12 -18.77 9.99 21.83
CA LEU A 12 -19.76 10.12 20.76
C LEU A 12 -21.20 9.96 21.28
N ARG A 13 -22.14 10.64 20.64
CA ARG A 13 -23.57 10.47 20.93
C ARG A 13 -24.03 9.09 20.44
N PRO A 14 -25.05 8.46 21.08
CA PRO A 14 -25.55 7.15 20.66
C PRO A 14 -25.88 7.01 19.17
N GLN A 15 -26.43 8.06 18.56
CA GLN A 15 -26.75 8.10 17.12
C GLN A 15 -25.50 8.10 16.22
N GLU A 16 -24.43 8.76 16.66
CA GLU A 16 -23.15 8.80 15.94
C GLU A 16 -22.46 7.44 16.04
N ILE A 17 -22.53 6.80 17.20
CA ILE A 17 -22.05 5.44 17.42
C ILE A 17 -22.78 4.47 16.48
N GLU A 18 -24.12 4.52 16.46
CA GLU A 18 -24.93 3.67 15.58
C GLU A 18 -24.56 3.85 14.10
N LYS A 19 -24.37 5.09 13.65
CA LYS A 19 -23.92 5.38 12.29
C LYS A 19 -22.53 4.80 12.01
N VAL A 20 -21.54 5.08 12.87
CA VAL A 20 -20.16 4.57 12.73
C VAL A 20 -20.15 3.04 12.63
N PHE A 21 -20.96 2.35 13.44
CA PHE A 21 -21.08 0.90 13.38
C PHE A 21 -21.81 0.41 12.13
N SER A 22 -22.88 1.07 11.72
CA SER A 22 -23.59 0.72 10.48
C SER A 22 -22.67 0.84 9.27
N ASP A 23 -21.95 1.96 9.16
CA ASP A 23 -21.01 2.22 8.08
C ASP A 23 -19.83 1.23 8.11
N GLY A 24 -19.30 0.91 9.30
CA GLY A 24 -18.25 -0.10 9.47
C GLY A 24 -18.72 -1.52 9.13
N LEU A 25 -19.97 -1.88 9.45
CA LEU A 25 -20.58 -3.15 9.08
C LEU A 25 -20.81 -3.27 7.57
N SER A 26 -21.23 -2.18 6.92
CA SER A 26 -21.35 -2.09 5.45
C SER A 26 -20.01 -2.41 4.80
N LEU A 27 -18.94 -1.70 5.20
CA LEU A 27 -17.60 -1.90 4.64
C LEU A 27 -17.06 -3.30 4.92
N LEU A 28 -17.31 -3.85 6.12
CA LEU A 28 -16.94 -5.23 6.46
C LEU A 28 -17.67 -6.25 5.57
N SER A 29 -18.97 -6.05 5.30
CA SER A 29 -19.75 -6.90 4.40
C SER A 29 -19.19 -6.85 2.99
N THR A 30 -18.97 -5.66 2.43
CA THR A 30 -18.34 -5.46 1.12
C THR A 30 -16.98 -6.16 1.04
N THR A 31 -16.17 -6.03 2.09
CA THR A 31 -14.86 -6.70 2.19
C THR A 31 -15.01 -8.23 2.18
N HIS A 32 -15.95 -8.77 2.95
CA HIS A 32 -16.23 -10.20 2.98
C HIS A 32 -16.68 -10.73 1.61
N ASP A 33 -17.60 -10.02 0.95
CA ASP A 33 -18.16 -10.42 -0.33
C ASP A 33 -17.11 -10.39 -1.43
N HIS A 34 -16.27 -9.34 -1.45
CA HIS A 34 -15.14 -9.26 -2.36
C HIS A 34 -14.13 -10.40 -2.14
N LEU A 35 -13.77 -10.71 -0.89
CA LEU A 35 -12.88 -11.85 -0.59
C LEU A 35 -13.51 -13.20 -0.99
N CYS A 36 -14.83 -13.34 -0.89
CA CYS A 36 -15.55 -14.52 -1.38
C CYS A 36 -15.50 -14.61 -2.91
N ARG A 37 -15.70 -13.49 -3.64
CA ARG A 37 -15.52 -13.44 -5.10
C ARG A 37 -14.11 -13.86 -5.51
N CYS A 38 -13.10 -13.40 -4.78
CA CYS A 38 -11.70 -13.78 -5.02
C CYS A 38 -11.41 -15.28 -4.88
N LYS A 39 -12.23 -16.04 -4.14
CA LYS A 39 -12.11 -17.51 -4.08
C LYS A 39 -12.44 -18.15 -5.44
N ASN A 40 -13.44 -17.60 -6.12
CA ASN A 40 -13.99 -18.15 -7.36
C ASN A 40 -13.27 -17.57 -8.58
N GLN A 41 -12.92 -16.28 -8.53
CA GLN A 41 -12.24 -15.54 -9.58
C GLN A 41 -11.05 -14.82 -8.94
N ARG A 42 -9.89 -15.47 -8.96
CA ARG A 42 -8.69 -14.90 -8.34
C ARG A 42 -8.22 -13.70 -9.16
N PRO A 43 -8.02 -12.53 -8.53
CA PRO A 43 -7.34 -11.42 -9.17
C PRO A 43 -5.97 -11.85 -9.70
N ILE A 44 -5.49 -11.20 -10.77
CA ILE A 44 -4.21 -11.55 -11.40
C ILE A 44 -3.06 -11.48 -10.40
N TRP A 45 -3.06 -10.45 -9.54
CA TRP A 45 -2.06 -10.24 -8.49
C TRP A 45 -2.18 -11.20 -7.29
N CYS A 46 -3.26 -11.98 -7.24
CA CYS A 46 -3.48 -13.08 -6.29
C CYS A 46 -3.24 -14.47 -6.91
N SER A 47 -2.90 -14.56 -8.20
CA SER A 47 -2.67 -15.85 -8.86
C SER A 47 -1.25 -16.33 -8.62
N LYS A 48 -1.07 -17.65 -8.40
CA LYS A 48 0.26 -18.24 -8.27
C LYS A 48 0.91 -18.29 -9.65
N SER A 49 2.22 -18.05 -9.71
CA SER A 49 3.02 -18.09 -10.95
C SER A 49 2.89 -19.40 -11.74
N GLN A 50 2.48 -20.50 -11.12
CA GLN A 50 2.40 -21.82 -11.74
C GLN A 50 1.18 -22.03 -12.64
N ASP A 51 0.14 -21.19 -12.54
CA ASP A 51 -1.07 -21.34 -13.37
C ASP A 51 -0.94 -20.63 -14.75
N ILE A 52 0.17 -19.93 -14.99
CA ILE A 52 0.43 -19.14 -16.21
C ILE A 52 1.19 -19.98 -17.25
N ASN A 53 0.67 -21.17 -17.59
CA ASN A 53 1.27 -22.04 -18.62
C ASN A 53 0.76 -21.75 -20.05
N ASN A 54 -0.09 -20.73 -20.26
CA ASN A 54 -0.66 -20.40 -21.56
C ASN A 54 -0.25 -18.98 -22.04
N ASN A 55 0.89 -18.89 -22.73
CA ASN A 55 1.30 -17.85 -23.69
C ASN A 55 1.31 -16.35 -23.35
N THR A 56 0.95 -15.90 -22.14
CA THR A 56 1.18 -14.50 -21.71
C THR A 56 2.01 -14.49 -20.43
N VAL A 57 3.32 -14.59 -20.64
CA VAL A 57 4.35 -14.73 -19.62
C VAL A 57 4.48 -13.45 -18.78
N VAL A 58 3.74 -13.39 -17.68
CA VAL A 58 4.17 -12.64 -16.50
C VAL A 58 4.91 -13.64 -15.62
N ASP A 59 6.21 -13.76 -15.85
CA ASP A 59 7.10 -14.61 -15.05
C ASP A 59 7.13 -14.08 -13.61
N THR A 60 6.26 -14.63 -12.78
CA THR A 60 6.06 -14.24 -11.37
C THR A 60 6.97 -15.03 -10.43
N SER A 61 7.83 -15.90 -10.98
CA SER A 61 8.79 -16.72 -10.24
C SER A 61 9.87 -15.93 -9.47
N LEU A 62 9.91 -14.60 -9.65
CA LEU A 62 10.99 -13.73 -9.17
C LEU A 62 10.67 -12.96 -7.87
N ASN A 63 9.45 -13.06 -7.32
CA ASN A 63 9.04 -12.38 -6.08
C ASN A 63 8.88 -13.36 -4.91
N VAL A 64 9.95 -14.09 -4.57
CA VAL A 64 10.04 -15.10 -3.49
C VAL A 64 9.68 -14.57 -2.08
N PHE A 65 9.50 -13.27 -1.91
CA PHE A 65 9.33 -12.67 -0.58
C PHE A 65 7.92 -12.75 -0.01
N ASP A 66 6.92 -13.15 -0.79
CA ASP A 66 5.53 -13.14 -0.31
C ASP A 66 4.62 -14.14 -1.06
N ASP A 67 4.96 -15.43 -0.92
CA ASP A 67 4.21 -16.56 -1.51
C ASP A 67 2.82 -16.78 -0.88
N VAL A 68 2.57 -16.17 0.29
CA VAL A 68 1.30 -16.34 1.00
C VAL A 68 0.29 -15.36 0.43
N LEU A 69 -0.70 -15.88 -0.29
CA LEU A 69 -1.83 -15.09 -0.76
C LEU A 69 -2.64 -14.60 0.43
N LEU A 70 -3.27 -13.42 0.31
CA LEU A 70 -4.14 -12.89 1.37
C LEU A 70 -5.22 -13.91 1.78
N ILE A 71 -5.74 -14.68 0.83
CA ILE A 71 -6.75 -15.72 1.10
C ILE A 71 -6.22 -16.88 1.94
N ASP A 72 -4.93 -17.16 1.83
CA ASP A 72 -4.20 -18.21 2.52
C ASP A 72 -3.58 -17.71 3.84
N ASP A 73 -3.56 -16.39 4.08
CA ASP A 73 -3.12 -15.77 5.32
C ASP A 73 -4.32 -15.48 6.25
N PRO A 74 -4.60 -16.34 7.25
CA PRO A 74 -5.70 -16.12 8.18
C PRO A 74 -5.47 -14.91 9.09
N GLU A 75 -4.22 -14.56 9.38
CA GLU A 75 -3.89 -13.47 10.29
C GLU A 75 -4.07 -12.12 9.59
N ALA A 76 -3.55 -11.96 8.37
CA ALA A 76 -3.77 -10.76 7.58
C ALA A 76 -5.25 -10.53 7.29
N ARG A 77 -6.04 -11.58 7.02
CA ARG A 77 -7.51 -11.46 6.85
C ARG A 77 -8.23 -11.02 8.12
N ARG A 78 -7.84 -11.59 9.26
CA ARG A 78 -8.40 -11.19 10.56
C ARG A 78 -8.14 -9.71 10.85
N LEU A 79 -6.91 -9.25 10.59
CA LEU A 79 -6.55 -7.83 10.75
C LEU A 79 -7.29 -6.95 9.73
N LEU A 80 -7.46 -7.40 8.48
CA LEU A 80 -8.27 -6.73 7.47
C LEU A 80 -9.72 -6.53 7.93
N TRP A 81 -10.35 -7.56 8.52
CA TRP A 81 -11.72 -7.44 9.02
C TRP A 81 -11.84 -6.43 10.16
N TYR A 82 -10.86 -6.39 11.08
CA TYR A 82 -10.81 -5.35 12.09
C TYR A 82 -10.59 -3.96 11.47
N ALA A 83 -9.74 -3.85 10.47
CA ALA A 83 -9.48 -2.58 9.77
C ALA A 83 -10.72 -2.07 9.03
N ALA A 84 -11.45 -2.94 8.34
CA ALA A 84 -12.71 -2.60 7.67
C ALA A 84 -13.77 -2.14 8.67
N LEU A 85 -14.01 -2.94 9.72
CA LEU A 85 -15.01 -2.61 10.74
C LEU A 85 -14.70 -1.28 11.46
N MET A 86 -13.43 -1.04 11.76
CA MET A 86 -12.99 0.12 12.55
C MET A 86 -12.60 1.32 11.69
N LYS A 87 -12.81 1.29 10.37
CA LYS A 87 -12.36 2.38 9.49
C LYS A 87 -12.97 3.72 9.89
N GLN A 88 -14.27 3.71 10.13
CA GLN A 88 -15.05 4.90 10.52
C GLN A 88 -14.67 5.44 11.90
N VAL A 89 -14.01 4.64 12.74
CA VAL A 89 -13.51 5.07 14.06
C VAL A 89 -12.24 5.90 13.91
N GLU A 90 -11.39 5.62 12.91
CA GLU A 90 -10.14 6.36 12.71
C GLU A 90 -10.39 7.86 12.43
N ASP A 91 -11.45 8.16 11.70
CA ASP A 91 -11.82 9.53 11.30
C ASP A 91 -12.59 10.31 12.37
N THR A 92 -12.92 9.69 13.51
CA THR A 92 -13.66 10.37 14.57
C THR A 92 -12.80 11.45 15.23
N PRO A 93 -13.20 12.73 15.18
CA PRO A 93 -12.43 13.79 15.82
C PRO A 93 -12.45 13.62 17.34
N VAL A 94 -11.35 13.95 18.00
CA VAL A 94 -11.32 14.00 19.47
C VAL A 94 -12.26 15.14 19.92
N PRO A 95 -13.22 14.89 20.84
CA PRO A 95 -14.14 15.92 21.30
C PRO A 95 -13.42 17.17 21.81
N ALA A 96 -13.98 18.34 21.48
CA ALA A 96 -13.43 19.62 21.92
C ALA A 96 -13.38 19.69 23.46
N GLY A 97 -12.22 20.05 24.01
CA GLY A 97 -12.01 20.19 25.46
C GLY A 97 -11.29 19.03 26.15
N VAL A 98 -11.07 17.90 25.46
CA VAL A 98 -10.24 16.81 25.99
C VAL A 98 -8.76 17.17 25.83
N LYS A 99 -8.06 17.44 26.94
CA LYS A 99 -6.61 17.77 26.91
C LYS A 99 -5.78 16.55 26.48
N PRO A 100 -5.00 16.62 25.39
CA PRO A 100 -4.10 15.55 24.93
C PRO A 100 -3.14 15.11 26.04
N THR A 101 -3.41 13.98 26.67
CA THR A 101 -2.41 13.31 27.52
C THR A 101 -1.36 12.61 26.65
N LYS A 102 -0.16 12.31 27.17
CA LYS A 102 0.86 11.57 26.39
C LYS A 102 0.36 10.20 25.87
N LYS A 103 -0.62 9.59 26.55
CA LYS A 103 -1.31 8.37 26.10
C LYS A 103 -2.37 8.64 25.01
N GLN A 104 -2.84 9.89 24.86
CA GLN A 104 -3.83 10.28 23.87
C GLN A 104 -3.26 10.50 22.46
N ASN A 105 -1.94 10.56 22.27
CA ASN A 105 -1.34 10.61 20.93
C ASN A 105 -1.49 9.31 20.12
N ARG A 106 -2.08 8.25 20.71
CA ARG A 106 -2.41 7.04 19.96
C ARG A 106 -3.63 7.27 19.06
N PRO A 107 -3.64 6.73 17.84
CA PRO A 107 -4.82 6.67 17.00
C PRO A 107 -6.02 6.07 17.73
N ASN A 108 -7.21 6.56 17.42
CA ASN A 108 -8.47 6.15 18.03
C ASN A 108 -8.72 4.64 17.90
N VAL A 109 -8.47 4.09 16.70
CA VAL A 109 -8.54 2.64 16.45
C VAL A 109 -7.64 1.83 17.39
N MET A 110 -6.44 2.33 17.70
CA MET A 110 -5.52 1.63 18.58
C MET A 110 -6.02 1.63 20.02
N LYS A 111 -6.52 2.76 20.51
CA LYS A 111 -7.11 2.86 21.86
C LYS A 111 -8.28 1.91 22.01
N LEU A 112 -9.21 1.92 21.05
CA LEU A 112 -10.37 1.05 21.07
C LEU A 112 -9.97 -0.43 21.12
N LEU A 113 -9.03 -0.84 20.26
CA LEU A 113 -8.58 -2.23 20.21
C LEU A 113 -7.84 -2.64 21.49
N THR A 114 -6.93 -1.83 22.03
CA THR A 114 -6.13 -2.22 23.20
C THR A 114 -6.86 -2.02 24.52
N ASP A 115 -7.53 -0.89 24.68
CA ASP A 115 -8.03 -0.44 25.98
C ASP A 115 -9.43 -0.98 26.23
N ASP A 116 -10.30 -1.02 25.22
CA ASP A 116 -11.69 -1.46 25.38
C ASP A 116 -11.86 -2.93 24.98
N LEU A 117 -11.35 -3.31 23.81
CA LEU A 117 -11.49 -4.67 23.28
C LEU A 117 -10.40 -5.64 23.77
N LYS A 118 -9.43 -5.14 24.55
CA LYS A 118 -8.34 -5.92 25.16
C LYS A 118 -7.56 -6.77 24.15
N ARG A 119 -7.43 -6.30 22.91
CA ARG A 119 -6.65 -6.97 21.85
C ARG A 119 -5.15 -6.73 22.07
N PRO A 120 -4.29 -7.64 21.59
CA PRO A 120 -2.84 -7.43 21.60
C PRO A 120 -2.45 -6.12 20.91
N SER A 121 -1.43 -5.42 21.42
CA SER A 121 -0.95 -4.16 20.82
C SER A 121 -0.48 -4.32 19.38
N ARG A 122 0.10 -5.48 19.03
CA ARG A 122 0.51 -5.81 17.66
C ARG A 122 -0.66 -5.84 16.68
N ASP A 123 -1.84 -6.28 17.13
CA ASP A 123 -3.04 -6.34 16.30
C ASP A 123 -3.55 -4.92 16.04
N ALA A 124 -3.57 -4.08 17.08
CA ALA A 124 -3.96 -2.69 16.99
C ALA A 124 -3.04 -1.88 16.05
N GLU A 125 -1.73 -2.13 16.12
CA GLU A 125 -0.75 -1.55 15.21
C GLU A 125 -0.95 -2.05 13.78
N GLY A 126 -1.12 -3.36 13.57
CA GLY A 126 -1.40 -3.94 12.25
C GLY A 126 -2.66 -3.36 11.60
N VAL A 127 -3.74 -3.22 12.37
CA VAL A 127 -4.99 -2.58 11.90
C VAL A 127 -4.74 -1.13 11.49
N HIS A 128 -4.06 -0.34 12.31
CA HIS A 128 -3.78 1.05 12.00
C HIS A 128 -2.90 1.19 10.74
N ILE A 129 -1.89 0.33 10.60
CA ILE A 129 -1.02 0.27 9.42
C ILE A 129 -1.83 -0.03 8.15
N ILE A 130 -2.73 -1.02 8.21
CA ILE A 130 -3.61 -1.37 7.09
C ILE A 130 -4.48 -0.17 6.69
N GLN A 131 -5.13 0.50 7.64
CA GLN A 131 -6.02 1.63 7.34
C GLN A 131 -5.27 2.84 6.75
N LYS A 132 -4.11 3.19 7.31
CA LYS A 132 -3.27 4.27 6.80
C LYS A 132 -2.71 3.99 5.41
N ALA A 133 -2.34 2.74 5.15
CA ALA A 133 -1.88 2.31 3.84
C ALA A 133 -3.02 2.28 2.82
N ALA A 134 -4.22 1.85 3.22
CA ALA A 134 -5.42 1.91 2.40
C ALA A 134 -5.72 3.34 1.96
N ASP A 135 -5.69 4.32 2.88
CA ASP A 135 -5.84 5.76 2.53
C ASP A 135 -4.82 6.22 1.49
N GLN A 136 -3.57 5.76 1.61
CA GLN A 136 -2.51 6.14 0.69
C GLN A 136 -2.67 5.49 -0.68
N PHE A 137 -3.10 4.23 -0.73
CA PHE A 137 -3.45 3.57 -1.98
C PHE A 137 -4.64 4.26 -2.65
N THR A 138 -5.71 4.55 -1.90
CA THR A 138 -6.90 5.25 -2.42
C THR A 138 -6.51 6.61 -3.00
N LYS A 139 -5.74 7.42 -2.27
CA LYS A 139 -5.25 8.73 -2.76
C LYS A 139 -4.39 8.59 -4.00
N LEU A 140 -3.45 7.64 -4.00
CA LEU A 140 -2.57 7.45 -5.15
C LEU A 140 -3.36 6.97 -6.37
N PHE A 141 -4.31 6.06 -6.19
CA PHE A 141 -5.21 5.57 -7.22
C PHE A 141 -6.02 6.72 -7.84
N GLN A 142 -6.66 7.54 -6.99
CA GLN A 142 -7.42 8.73 -7.41
C GLN A 142 -6.54 9.81 -8.09
N HIS A 143 -5.26 9.93 -7.71
CA HIS A 143 -4.30 10.87 -8.30
C HIS A 143 -3.53 10.27 -9.50
N ASN A 144 -4.25 9.65 -10.45
CA ASN A 144 -3.71 9.02 -11.66
C ASN A 144 -2.88 7.73 -11.42
N GLY A 145 -3.01 7.09 -10.25
CA GLY A 145 -2.33 5.83 -9.97
C GLY A 145 -2.66 4.75 -10.98
N PHE A 146 -3.95 4.61 -11.34
CA PHE A 146 -4.41 3.70 -12.39
C PHE A 146 -3.77 4.00 -13.75
N VAL A 147 -3.83 5.26 -14.22
CA VAL A 147 -3.29 5.67 -15.53
C VAL A 147 -1.78 5.42 -15.62
N ASN A 148 -1.05 5.71 -14.54
CA ASN A 148 0.38 5.44 -14.46
C ASN A 148 0.66 3.93 -14.41
N GLY A 149 -0.15 3.16 -13.67
CA GLY A 149 -0.08 1.70 -13.65
C GLY A 149 -0.32 1.08 -15.02
N ALA A 150 -1.35 1.52 -15.74
CA ALA A 150 -1.61 1.11 -17.12
C ALA A 150 -0.43 1.47 -18.04
N THR A 151 0.18 2.64 -17.86
CA THR A 151 1.39 3.04 -18.61
C THR A 151 2.54 2.05 -18.39
N VAL A 152 2.77 1.61 -17.15
CA VAL A 152 3.77 0.58 -16.83
C VAL A 152 3.49 -0.71 -17.60
N LEU A 153 2.25 -1.20 -17.55
CA LEU A 153 1.86 -2.45 -18.20
C LEU A 153 1.99 -2.36 -19.74
N LEU A 154 1.49 -1.27 -20.34
CA LEU A 154 1.46 -1.07 -21.79
C LEU A 154 2.86 -0.94 -22.40
N ASN A 155 3.80 -0.30 -21.69
CA ASN A 155 5.20 -0.16 -22.12
C ASN A 155 6.09 -1.29 -21.58
N GLN A 156 5.47 -2.35 -21.03
CA GLN A 156 6.15 -3.55 -20.52
C GLN A 156 7.31 -3.23 -19.58
N ILE A 157 7.12 -2.22 -18.72
CA ILE A 157 8.16 -1.77 -17.79
C ILE A 157 8.30 -2.79 -16.68
N ARG A 158 9.47 -3.41 -16.53
CA ARG A 158 9.74 -4.44 -15.52
C ARG A 158 10.99 -4.11 -14.73
N VAL A 159 10.93 -4.32 -13.42
CA VAL A 159 12.05 -4.23 -12.48
C VAL A 159 12.12 -5.56 -11.75
N ASN A 160 12.99 -6.44 -12.22
CA ASN A 160 13.11 -7.80 -11.71
C ASN A 160 14.37 -7.94 -10.87
N ARG A 161 14.33 -8.69 -9.77
CA ARG A 161 15.56 -9.09 -9.05
C ARG A 161 16.27 -10.18 -9.84
N ILE A 162 17.61 -10.14 -9.86
CA ILE A 162 18.43 -11.17 -10.47
C ILE A 162 18.70 -12.23 -9.39
N ASN A 163 18.31 -13.48 -9.66
CA ASN A 163 18.37 -14.67 -8.78
C ASN A 163 19.31 -14.58 -7.56
N GLY A 164 18.74 -14.25 -6.40
CA GLY A 164 19.44 -14.29 -5.10
C GLY A 164 20.42 -13.14 -4.83
N GLU A 165 20.63 -12.24 -5.79
CA GLU A 165 21.46 -11.06 -5.63
C GLU A 165 20.60 -9.83 -5.29
N GLU A 166 21.22 -8.82 -4.66
CA GLU A 166 20.60 -7.50 -4.47
C GLU A 166 20.57 -6.68 -5.79
N ASN A 167 20.95 -7.30 -6.92
CA ASN A 167 20.95 -6.71 -8.24
C ASN A 167 19.58 -6.79 -8.90
N PHE A 168 19.23 -5.75 -9.65
CA PHE A 168 17.99 -5.67 -10.40
C PHE A 168 18.27 -5.59 -11.90
N LYS A 169 17.37 -6.15 -12.70
CA LYS A 169 17.29 -6.02 -14.15
C LYS A 169 16.10 -5.13 -14.49
N CYS A 170 16.35 -4.05 -15.21
CA CYS A 170 15.31 -3.13 -15.68
C CYS A 170 15.03 -3.39 -17.16
N GLU A 171 13.76 -3.46 -17.52
CA GLU A 171 13.30 -3.65 -18.90
C GLU A 171 12.19 -2.65 -19.24
N MET A 172 12.16 -2.21 -20.48
CA MET A 172 11.07 -1.42 -21.08
C MET A 172 10.94 -1.82 -22.55
N ASP A 173 9.72 -2.08 -23.02
CA ASP A 173 9.43 -2.58 -24.37
C ASP A 173 10.27 -3.82 -24.75
N GLY A 174 10.49 -4.72 -23.77
CA GLY A 174 11.27 -5.95 -23.94
C GLY A 174 12.79 -5.74 -24.08
N LYS A 175 13.29 -4.50 -23.93
CA LYS A 175 14.72 -4.18 -23.97
C LYS A 175 15.26 -3.91 -22.58
N ILE A 176 16.46 -4.40 -22.30
CA ILE A 176 17.18 -4.07 -21.07
C ILE A 176 17.59 -2.61 -21.14
N ILE A 177 17.31 -1.87 -20.07
CA ILE A 177 17.65 -0.46 -19.93
C ILE A 177 18.55 -0.24 -18.71
N ASP A 178 19.45 0.73 -18.82
CA ASP A 178 20.22 1.21 -17.67
C ASP A 178 19.42 2.33 -16.99
N PRO A 179 18.89 2.11 -15.77
CA PRO A 179 18.07 3.09 -15.07
C PRO A 179 18.82 4.39 -14.78
N ASN A 180 20.16 4.38 -14.79
CA ASN A 180 20.98 5.55 -14.50
C ASN A 180 21.08 6.50 -15.70
N THR A 181 20.91 5.99 -16.92
CA THR A 181 21.03 6.79 -18.16
C THR A 181 19.70 6.98 -18.87
N GLU A 182 18.69 6.17 -18.56
CA GLU A 182 17.37 6.25 -19.18
C GLU A 182 16.62 7.51 -18.75
N SER A 183 16.31 8.38 -19.71
CA SER A 183 15.70 9.69 -19.48
C SER A 183 14.34 9.84 -20.17
N SER A 184 13.77 8.77 -20.73
CA SER A 184 12.44 8.83 -21.34
C SER A 184 11.39 9.22 -20.31
N LYS A 185 10.44 10.06 -20.74
CA LYS A 185 9.34 10.54 -19.89
C LYS A 185 8.52 9.38 -19.31
N THR A 186 8.37 8.30 -20.07
CA THR A 186 7.66 7.08 -19.64
C THR A 186 8.38 6.40 -18.49
N TRP A 187 9.69 6.18 -18.61
CA TRP A 187 10.50 5.58 -17.56
C TRP A 187 10.50 6.43 -16.29
N LEU A 188 10.72 7.75 -16.41
CA LEU A 188 10.74 8.66 -15.26
C LEU A 188 9.41 8.62 -14.49
N LYS A 189 8.27 8.66 -15.20
CA LYS A 189 6.94 8.52 -14.58
C LYS A 189 6.76 7.17 -13.88
N ALA A 190 7.25 6.09 -14.48
CA ALA A 190 7.18 4.77 -13.88
C ALA A 190 8.02 4.69 -12.59
N MET A 191 9.20 5.31 -12.57
CA MET A 191 10.04 5.36 -11.36
C MET A 191 9.47 6.28 -10.27
N GLU A 192 8.76 7.36 -10.65
CA GLU A 192 7.99 8.18 -9.70
C GLU A 192 6.83 7.39 -9.07
N LEU A 193 6.10 6.62 -9.89
CA LEU A 193 5.08 5.70 -9.39
C LEU A 193 5.72 4.64 -8.47
N ARG A 194 6.82 4.01 -8.89
CA ARG A 194 7.57 3.03 -8.10
C ARG A 194 7.93 3.58 -6.72
N LEU A 195 8.44 4.81 -6.66
CA LEU A 195 8.78 5.46 -5.39
C LEU A 195 7.57 5.68 -4.49
N SER A 196 6.47 6.19 -5.05
CA SER A 196 5.23 6.42 -4.31
C SER A 196 4.70 5.10 -3.71
N LEU A 197 4.67 4.04 -4.51
CA LEU A 197 4.28 2.70 -4.07
C LEU A 197 5.23 2.14 -3.02
N ALA A 198 6.53 2.32 -3.20
CA ALA A 198 7.55 1.84 -2.27
C ALA A 198 7.41 2.46 -0.88
N HIS A 199 7.06 3.75 -0.77
CA HIS A 199 6.83 4.37 0.53
C HIS A 199 5.65 3.71 1.27
N ILE A 200 4.57 3.40 0.56
CA ILE A 200 3.40 2.72 1.11
C ILE A 200 3.79 1.30 1.55
N VAL A 201 4.36 0.54 0.62
CA VAL A 201 4.68 -0.89 0.80
C VAL A 201 5.79 -1.09 1.84
N ARG A 202 6.80 -0.22 1.93
CA ARG A 202 7.85 -0.26 2.95
C ARG A 202 7.29 -0.14 4.37
N ARG A 203 6.30 0.72 4.57
CA ARG A 203 5.67 0.95 5.89
C ARG A 203 4.67 -0.15 6.22
N THR A 204 3.96 -0.64 5.22
CA THR A 204 2.90 -1.65 5.39
C THR A 204 3.48 -3.06 5.53
N GLY A 205 4.65 -3.31 4.93
CA GLY A 205 5.31 -4.60 4.93
C GLY A 205 4.43 -5.68 4.27
N PRO A 206 4.34 -6.88 4.86
CA PRO A 206 3.55 -7.99 4.30
C PRO A 206 2.04 -7.74 4.32
N LEU A 207 1.55 -6.75 5.06
CA LEU A 207 0.12 -6.41 5.13
C LEU A 207 -0.37 -5.59 3.92
N TRP A 208 0.48 -5.34 2.92
CA TRP A 208 0.13 -4.49 1.76
C TRP A 208 -1.08 -5.00 0.97
N ARG A 209 -1.24 -6.33 0.83
CA ARG A 209 -2.42 -6.92 0.17
C ARG A 209 -3.71 -6.63 0.92
N ALA A 210 -3.67 -6.71 2.26
CA ALA A 210 -4.81 -6.36 3.10
C ALA A 210 -5.16 -4.86 2.96
N ALA A 211 -4.15 -3.98 2.99
CA ALA A 211 -4.36 -2.54 2.78
C ALA A 211 -4.94 -2.22 1.41
N MET A 212 -4.45 -2.86 0.35
CA MET A 212 -4.97 -2.66 -1.01
C MET A 212 -6.38 -3.21 -1.17
N ALA A 213 -6.69 -4.37 -0.56
CA ALA A 213 -8.05 -4.91 -0.54
C ALA A 213 -9.02 -3.98 0.19
N LEU A 214 -8.60 -3.39 1.32
CA LEU A 214 -9.42 -2.40 2.03
C LEU A 214 -9.66 -1.15 1.17
N SER A 215 -8.61 -0.62 0.53
CA SER A 215 -8.70 0.53 -0.38
C SER A 215 -9.69 0.29 -1.54
N LEU A 216 -9.66 -0.89 -2.16
CA LEU A 216 -10.65 -1.29 -3.16
C LEU A 216 -12.06 -1.35 -2.57
N CYS A 217 -12.24 -1.96 -1.40
CA CYS A 217 -13.56 -2.06 -0.78
C CYS A 217 -14.13 -0.69 -0.38
N GLU A 218 -13.28 0.25 0.01
CA GLU A 218 -13.66 1.64 0.26
C GLU A 218 -14.15 2.34 -1.02
N GLU A 219 -13.49 2.12 -2.16
CA GLU A 219 -13.95 2.67 -3.45
C GLU A 219 -15.27 2.04 -3.90
N LEU A 220 -15.43 0.72 -3.73
CA LEU A 220 -16.68 0.02 -4.05
C LEU A 220 -17.85 0.51 -3.17
N ASP A 221 -17.63 0.62 -1.85
CA ASP A 221 -18.63 1.12 -0.88
C ASP A 221 -18.92 2.62 -1.06
N GLY A 222 -17.90 3.41 -1.41
CA GLY A 222 -18.02 4.84 -1.73
C GLY A 222 -18.89 5.10 -2.95
N ARG A 223 -18.54 4.49 -4.10
CA ARG A 223 -19.27 4.69 -5.35
C ARG A 223 -20.65 4.05 -5.34
N GLY A 224 -20.83 2.92 -4.64
CA GLY A 224 -22.14 2.29 -4.47
C GLY A 224 -23.16 3.18 -3.74
N ARG A 225 -22.71 4.09 -2.85
CA ARG A 225 -23.60 5.01 -2.10
C ARG A 225 -24.03 6.25 -2.88
N ASP A 226 -23.21 6.71 -3.83
CA ASP A 226 -23.51 7.91 -4.61
C ASP A 226 -24.54 7.65 -5.72
N ILE A 227 -24.79 6.39 -6.05
CA ILE A 227 -25.76 5.99 -7.06
C ILE A 227 -27.16 5.92 -6.41
N LYS A 228 -27.76 7.10 -6.20
CA LYS A 228 -29.19 7.21 -5.87
C LYS A 228 -30.01 7.02 -7.14
N TYR A 229 -30.27 5.78 -7.54
CA TYR A 229 -31.25 5.55 -8.60
C TYR A 229 -32.65 5.97 -8.13
N PRO A 230 -33.39 6.78 -8.90
CA PRO A 230 -34.83 6.82 -8.75
C PRO A 230 -35.33 5.40 -9.02
N ILE A 231 -36.10 4.86 -8.07
CA ILE A 231 -36.74 3.54 -8.15
C ILE A 231 -37.60 3.53 -9.42
N ILE A 232 -37.04 2.99 -10.50
CA ILE A 232 -37.75 2.62 -11.72
C ILE A 232 -37.50 1.12 -11.82
N ASP A 233 -38.53 0.37 -11.45
CA ASP A 233 -38.54 -1.01 -10.96
C ASP A 233 -38.11 -2.11 -11.95
N ASP A 234 -37.47 -1.79 -13.09
CA ASP A 234 -37.30 -2.80 -14.16
C ASP A 234 -35.99 -2.71 -15.00
N ILE A 235 -34.99 -1.90 -14.63
CA ILE A 235 -33.75 -1.74 -15.44
C ILE A 235 -32.41 -2.01 -14.70
N THR A 236 -32.35 -2.17 -13.37
CA THR A 236 -31.14 -1.69 -12.64
C THR A 236 -30.23 -2.73 -11.94
N SER A 237 -30.03 -3.93 -12.49
CA SER A 237 -29.03 -4.88 -11.93
C SER A 237 -27.74 -5.03 -12.74
N GLU A 238 -27.80 -5.03 -14.08
CA GLU A 238 -26.64 -5.24 -14.94
C GLU A 238 -25.65 -4.05 -14.89
N ASP A 239 -26.15 -2.81 -14.92
CA ASP A 239 -25.31 -1.60 -14.93
C ASP A 239 -24.39 -1.45 -13.68
N ASN A 240 -24.84 -1.96 -12.53
CA ASN A 240 -24.06 -1.88 -11.28
C ASN A 240 -22.95 -2.93 -11.24
N GLU A 241 -23.21 -4.11 -11.77
CA GLU A 241 -22.22 -5.18 -11.84
C GLU A 241 -21.08 -4.78 -12.76
N ASP A 242 -21.39 -4.24 -13.94
CA ASP A 242 -20.41 -3.71 -14.90
C ASP A 242 -19.53 -2.61 -14.29
N MET A 243 -20.12 -1.69 -13.51
CA MET A 243 -19.35 -0.64 -12.83
C MET A 243 -18.39 -1.23 -11.78
N PHE A 244 -18.86 -2.17 -10.95
CA PHE A 244 -18.00 -2.80 -9.95
C PHE A 244 -16.87 -3.60 -10.60
N GLU A 245 -17.15 -4.33 -11.67
CA GLU A 245 -16.14 -5.02 -12.47
C GLU A 245 -15.11 -4.05 -13.04
N GLY A 246 -15.54 -2.89 -13.52
CA GLY A 246 -14.65 -1.81 -13.98
C GLY A 246 -13.67 -1.36 -12.89
N ILE A 247 -14.15 -1.07 -11.68
CA ILE A 247 -13.30 -0.64 -10.55
C ILE A 247 -12.33 -1.77 -10.15
N ILE A 248 -12.80 -3.01 -10.10
CA ILE A 248 -11.96 -4.17 -9.79
C ILE A 248 -10.84 -4.30 -10.84
N ALA A 249 -11.17 -4.17 -12.13
CA ALA A 249 -10.19 -4.23 -13.22
C ALA A 249 -9.15 -3.10 -13.15
N GLU A 250 -9.55 -1.88 -12.76
CA GLU A 250 -8.63 -0.77 -12.54
C GLU A 250 -7.66 -1.07 -11.39
N TYR A 251 -8.16 -1.60 -10.27
CA TYR A 251 -7.31 -2.01 -9.14
C TYR A 251 -6.39 -3.18 -9.49
N ASP A 252 -6.85 -4.13 -10.30
CA ASP A 252 -6.03 -5.24 -10.78
C ASP A 252 -4.89 -4.75 -11.67
N THR A 253 -5.15 -3.77 -12.54
CA THR A 253 -4.11 -3.08 -13.33
C THR A 253 -3.11 -2.38 -12.42
N PHE A 254 -3.59 -1.67 -11.41
CA PHE A 254 -2.76 -0.96 -10.44
C PHE A 254 -1.88 -1.93 -9.64
N ALA A 255 -2.45 -3.03 -9.14
CA ALA A 255 -1.75 -4.08 -8.42
C ALA A 255 -0.73 -4.83 -9.30
N ALA A 256 -1.07 -5.10 -10.56
CA ALA A 256 -0.14 -5.70 -11.51
C ALA A 256 1.07 -4.78 -11.75
N SER A 257 0.87 -3.46 -11.79
CA SER A 257 1.98 -2.51 -11.90
C SER A 257 2.92 -2.56 -10.68
N LEU A 258 2.38 -2.80 -9.47
CA LEU A 258 3.15 -3.02 -8.25
C LEU A 258 4.15 -4.17 -8.39
N LEU A 259 3.66 -5.27 -8.97
CA LEU A 259 4.44 -6.49 -9.23
C LEU A 259 5.51 -6.24 -10.29
N GLN A 260 5.15 -5.62 -11.41
CA GLN A 260 6.08 -5.32 -12.50
C GLN A 260 7.18 -4.34 -12.08
N LEU A 261 6.87 -3.36 -11.23
CA LEU A 261 7.84 -2.40 -10.70
C LEU A 261 8.73 -2.98 -9.58
N GLY A 262 8.60 -4.27 -9.24
CA GLY A 262 9.49 -4.93 -8.28
C GLY A 262 9.47 -4.28 -6.89
N VAL A 263 8.29 -3.81 -6.46
CA VAL A 263 8.11 -3.12 -5.17
C VAL A 263 7.85 -4.11 -4.03
N ILE A 264 7.41 -5.33 -4.36
CA ILE A 264 7.15 -6.37 -3.36
C ILE A 264 8.45 -6.79 -2.67
N GLY A 265 8.42 -6.86 -1.34
CA GLY A 265 9.59 -7.18 -0.52
C GLY A 265 10.54 -6.00 -0.27
N ILE A 266 10.20 -4.78 -0.69
CA ILE A 266 11.05 -3.59 -0.47
C ILE A 266 11.18 -3.21 1.02
N TRP A 267 10.24 -3.65 1.87
CA TRP A 267 10.32 -3.49 3.32
C TRP A 267 11.53 -4.21 3.94
N ASN A 268 12.07 -5.22 3.26
CA ASN A 268 13.29 -5.94 3.68
C ASN A 268 14.57 -5.39 3.04
N GLN A 269 14.48 -4.34 2.20
CA GLN A 269 15.65 -3.78 1.53
C GLN A 269 16.55 -3.06 2.53
N LYS A 270 17.82 -3.48 2.58
CA LYS A 270 18.84 -2.82 3.39
C LYS A 270 19.40 -1.60 2.66
N ALA A 271 19.95 -0.66 3.41
CA ALA A 271 20.69 0.44 2.82
C ALA A 271 21.93 -0.08 2.09
N MET A 272 22.22 0.44 0.90
CA MET A 272 23.38 0.09 0.09
C MET A 272 24.69 0.45 0.81
N ILE A 273 24.74 1.65 1.40
CA ILE A 273 25.88 2.16 2.17
C ILE A 273 25.43 2.28 3.62
N ASP A 274 26.19 1.66 4.52
CA ASP A 274 25.93 1.77 5.94
C ASP A 274 26.18 3.20 6.47
N GLY A 275 25.56 3.49 7.60
CA GLY A 275 25.59 4.83 8.18
C GLY A 275 26.96 5.29 8.69
N ASP A 276 27.86 4.36 9.02
CA ASP A 276 29.20 4.70 9.50
C ASP A 276 30.12 5.03 8.34
N ARG A 277 29.99 4.31 7.22
CA ARG A 277 30.70 4.57 5.98
C ARG A 277 30.27 5.89 5.36
N ILE A 278 28.98 6.23 5.39
CA ILE A 278 28.50 7.57 4.98
C ILE A 278 29.23 8.67 5.77
N LYS A 279 29.36 8.54 7.10
CA LYS A 279 30.00 9.55 7.95
C LYS A 279 31.52 9.63 7.81
N LYS A 280 32.19 8.52 7.50
CA LYS A 280 33.66 8.45 7.48
C LYS A 280 34.25 8.69 6.09
N GLU A 281 33.57 8.22 5.05
CA GLU A 281 34.12 8.13 3.69
C GLU A 281 33.39 9.03 2.70
N VAL A 282 32.04 9.11 2.78
CA VAL A 282 31.23 9.78 1.77
C VAL A 282 31.02 11.27 2.07
N LEU A 283 30.61 11.60 3.29
CA LEU A 283 30.24 12.95 3.76
C LEU A 283 30.84 13.16 5.17
N ARG A 284 32.10 13.61 5.25
CA ARG A 284 32.90 13.60 6.50
C ARG A 284 32.44 14.59 7.56
N ASN A 285 31.73 15.64 7.14
CA ASN A 285 31.36 16.77 7.99
C ASN A 285 29.87 16.82 8.33
N ILE A 286 29.17 15.66 8.36
CA ILE A 286 27.75 15.60 8.72
C ILE A 286 27.57 15.96 10.21
N PRO A 287 26.75 16.98 10.55
CA PRO A 287 26.45 17.29 11.94
C PRO A 287 25.55 16.23 12.57
N LYS A 288 25.64 16.06 13.89
CA LYS A 288 24.68 15.23 14.64
C LYS A 288 23.29 15.86 14.53
N GLY A 289 22.28 15.10 14.12
CA GLY A 289 20.91 15.59 14.09
C GLY A 289 20.02 14.98 13.00
N PRO A 290 18.89 15.64 12.69
CA PRO A 290 17.90 15.14 11.74
C PRO A 290 18.43 15.01 10.31
N ILE A 291 19.44 15.80 9.93
CA ILE A 291 20.00 15.75 8.56
C ILE A 291 20.53 14.37 8.18
N PHE A 292 21.05 13.60 9.16
CA PHE A 292 21.52 12.25 8.90
C PHE A 292 20.36 11.32 8.51
N ARG A 293 19.16 11.53 9.08
CA ARG A 293 17.95 10.82 8.69
C ARG A 293 17.58 11.15 7.25
N ASP A 294 17.66 12.41 6.86
CA ASP A 294 17.33 12.86 5.51
C ASP A 294 18.30 12.29 4.47
N ILE A 295 19.59 12.18 4.83
CA ILE A 295 20.61 11.51 4.00
C ILE A 295 20.28 10.02 3.82
N MET A 296 19.93 9.32 4.91
CA MET A 296 19.58 7.89 4.83
C MET A 296 18.27 7.67 4.06
N GLU A 297 17.29 8.57 4.20
CA GLU A 297 16.05 8.51 3.41
C GLU A 297 16.33 8.80 1.94
N PHE A 298 17.16 9.80 1.61
CA PHE A 298 17.56 10.05 0.22
C PHE A 298 18.27 8.86 -0.42
N GLN A 299 19.20 8.21 0.30
CA GLN A 299 19.83 6.97 -0.19
C GLN A 299 18.77 5.91 -0.53
N TRP A 300 17.80 5.72 0.36
CA TRP A 300 16.74 4.75 0.11
C TRP A 300 15.87 5.15 -1.10
N GLU A 301 15.42 6.41 -1.18
CA GLU A 301 14.64 6.91 -2.32
C GLU A 301 15.42 6.76 -3.64
N TRP A 302 16.74 7.00 -3.61
CA TRP A 302 17.62 6.81 -4.75
C TRP A 302 17.65 5.34 -5.18
N MET A 303 17.85 4.40 -4.25
CA MET A 303 17.81 2.96 -4.56
C MET A 303 16.45 2.52 -5.15
N VAL A 304 15.36 3.18 -4.75
CA VAL A 304 14.02 2.93 -5.30
C VAL A 304 13.85 3.56 -6.70
N ARG A 305 14.51 4.67 -7.01
CA ARG A 305 14.47 5.23 -8.38
C ARG A 305 15.45 4.56 -9.34
N PHE A 306 16.55 4.04 -8.81
CA PHE A 306 17.65 3.44 -9.56
C PHE A 306 17.91 2.02 -9.08
N PRO A 307 16.99 1.06 -9.33
CA PRO A 307 17.09 -0.30 -8.82
C PRO A 307 18.39 -1.03 -9.23
N SER A 308 18.95 -0.73 -10.41
CA SER A 308 20.23 -1.29 -10.88
C SER A 308 21.40 -0.30 -10.70
N GLY A 309 21.22 0.74 -9.89
CA GLY A 309 22.24 1.75 -9.64
C GLY A 309 23.42 1.19 -8.86
N SER A 310 24.64 1.55 -9.26
CA SER A 310 25.84 1.14 -8.53
C SER A 310 26.07 2.02 -7.29
N GLU A 311 26.85 1.50 -6.36
CA GLU A 311 27.22 2.22 -5.14
C GLU A 311 28.00 3.51 -5.45
N GLU A 312 28.87 3.49 -6.46
CA GLU A 312 29.64 4.66 -6.89
C GLU A 312 28.74 5.79 -7.39
N LEU A 313 27.68 5.45 -8.12
CA LEU A 313 26.70 6.43 -8.59
C LEU A 313 25.89 7.03 -7.44
N LEU A 314 25.54 6.22 -6.45
CA LEU A 314 24.88 6.70 -5.23
C LEU A 314 25.81 7.63 -4.43
N ILE A 315 27.08 7.26 -4.26
CA ILE A 315 28.10 8.11 -3.61
C ILE A 315 28.16 9.46 -4.32
N LYS A 316 28.27 9.46 -5.66
CA LYS A 316 28.30 10.70 -6.44
C LYS A 316 27.04 11.53 -6.22
N ALA A 317 25.85 10.92 -6.26
CA ALA A 317 24.58 11.61 -6.04
C ALA A 317 24.47 12.20 -4.62
N LEU A 318 24.96 11.48 -3.60
CA LEU A 318 25.03 11.96 -2.22
C LEU A 318 25.96 13.18 -2.09
N GLN A 319 27.15 13.10 -2.68
CA GLN A 319 28.15 14.17 -2.65
C GLN A 319 27.69 15.41 -3.41
N GLU A 320 26.97 15.24 -4.52
CA GLU A 320 26.37 16.34 -5.27
C GLU A 320 25.26 17.03 -4.46
N LYS A 321 24.31 16.26 -3.93
CA LYS A 321 23.16 16.79 -3.17
C LYS A 321 23.56 17.42 -1.84
N TYR A 322 24.57 16.87 -1.17
CA TYR A 322 25.00 17.26 0.16
C TYR A 322 26.45 17.77 0.19
N SER A 323 26.86 18.49 -0.85
CA SER A 323 28.22 19.01 -1.05
C SER A 323 28.75 19.86 0.12
N ALA A 324 27.87 20.47 0.92
CA ALA A 324 28.21 21.21 2.12
C ALA A 324 28.83 20.35 3.25
N PHE A 325 28.73 19.01 3.17
CA PHE A 325 29.23 18.08 4.20
C PHE A 325 30.43 17.23 3.74
N LEU A 326 31.03 17.55 2.59
CA LEU A 326 32.25 16.90 2.10
C LEU A 326 33.45 17.11 3.02
#